data_AF-A0A839ZZD4-F1
#
_entry.id   AF-A0A839ZZD4-F1
#
_cell.length_a   1.000
_cell.length_b   1.000
_cell.length_c   1.000
_cell.angle_alpha   90.00
_cell.angle_beta   90.00
_cell.angle_gamma   90.00
#
_symmetry.space_group_name_H-M   'P 1'
#
loop_
_entity.id
_entity.type
_entity.pdbx_description
1 polymer ?
#
loop_
_entity_poly.entity_id
_entity_poly.type
_entity_poly.pdbx_seq_one_letter_code
_entity_poly.pdbx_strand_id
1 'polypeptide(L)'
;MTIINFPTDRFRTPHSAAEKARILIIIVTGIRTLGEPATTDELVEFARGRLATMEGFRLKAGVEALLREYAEPAPAAPFAHPPFRRVLFGGTEAWAFSKPFRMELAASGLDVRLRPIGGAHDA
;
A
#
# COMPACT_ATOMS: atom_id res chain seq x y z
N MET A 1 20.74 -37.87 -0.41
CA MET A 1 20.50 -36.46 -0.81
C MET A 1 19.34 -35.95 0.03
N THR A 2 19.63 -35.19 1.09
CA THR A 2 18.62 -34.78 2.08
C THR A 2 18.08 -33.42 1.71
N ILE A 3 16.81 -33.35 1.30
CA ILE A 3 16.15 -32.07 1.02
C ILE A 3 15.82 -31.42 2.37
N ILE A 4 16.55 -30.36 2.71
CA ILE A 4 16.23 -29.51 3.87
C ILE A 4 15.07 -28.61 3.43
N ASN A 5 13.85 -28.95 3.85
CA ASN A 5 12.69 -28.08 3.71
C ASN A 5 12.88 -26.85 4.60
N PHE A 6 13.37 -25.75 4.03
CA PHE A 6 13.33 -24.45 4.68
C PHE A 6 11.86 -24.05 4.91
N PRO A 7 11.46 -23.67 6.15
CA PRO A 7 10.07 -23.32 6.44
C PRO A 7 9.72 -21.94 5.85
N THR A 8 9.30 -21.93 4.58
CA THR A 8 8.88 -20.74 3.82
C THR A 8 7.59 -20.10 4.34
N ASP A 9 6.80 -20.77 5.18
CA ASP A 9 5.56 -20.23 5.76
C ASP A 9 5.79 -19.09 6.78
N ARG A 10 7.00 -18.91 7.32
CA ARG A 10 7.26 -17.90 8.37
C ARG A 10 7.11 -16.43 7.95
N PHE A 11 6.97 -16.15 6.64
CA PHE A 11 6.79 -14.79 6.11
C PHE A 11 5.39 -14.51 5.56
N ARG A 12 4.45 -15.47 5.61
CA ARG A 12 3.03 -15.16 5.47
C ARG A 12 2.53 -14.54 6.76
N THR A 13 2.52 -13.20 6.84
CA THR A 13 1.80 -12.51 7.92
C THR A 13 0.37 -13.04 7.95
N PRO A 14 -0.10 -13.67 9.06
CA PRO A 14 -1.41 -14.28 9.11
C PRO A 14 -2.46 -13.19 9.36
N HIS A 15 -2.70 -12.38 8.34
CA HIS A 15 -3.86 -11.50 8.26
C HIS A 15 -5.01 -12.31 7.69
N SER A 16 -6.07 -12.47 8.48
CA SER A 16 -7.36 -12.96 8.00
C SER A 16 -7.87 -12.08 6.85
N ALA A 17 -8.79 -12.59 6.03
CA ALA A 17 -9.39 -11.82 4.95
C ALA A 17 -10.04 -10.50 5.46
N ALA A 18 -10.63 -10.52 6.66
CA ALA A 18 -11.19 -9.34 7.29
C ALA A 18 -10.12 -8.31 7.72
N GLU A 19 -8.97 -8.76 8.23
CA GLU A 19 -7.85 -7.86 8.54
C GLU A 19 -7.23 -7.29 7.26
N LYS A 20 -7.02 -8.13 6.23
CA LYS A 20 -6.56 -7.66 4.91
C LYS A 20 -7.47 -6.57 4.35
N ALA A 21 -8.78 -6.80 4.35
CA ALA A 21 -9.76 -5.82 3.88
C ALA A 21 -9.71 -4.50 4.66
N ARG A 22 -9.62 -4.55 6.00
CA ARG A 22 -9.50 -3.35 6.85
C ARG A 22 -8.23 -2.56 6.54
N ILE A 23 -7.08 -3.23 6.46
CA ILE A 23 -5.81 -2.56 6.15
C ILE A 23 -5.86 -1.98 4.72
N LEU A 24 -6.40 -2.71 3.74
CA LEU A 24 -6.53 -2.24 2.35
C LEU A 24 -7.41 -0.98 2.23
N ILE A 25 -8.56 -0.95 2.90
CA ILE A 25 -9.43 0.24 2.98
C ILE A 25 -8.66 1.43 3.56
N ILE A 26 -7.86 1.19 4.61
CA ILE A 26 -7.05 2.23 5.26
C ILE A 26 -5.89 2.70 4.37
N ILE A 27 -5.25 1.82 3.59
CA ILE A 27 -4.23 2.21 2.60
C ILE A 27 -4.85 3.14 1.55
N VAL A 28 -5.96 2.74 0.92
CA VAL A 28 -6.65 3.55 -0.10
C VAL A 28 -7.08 4.90 0.49
N THR A 29 -7.65 4.90 1.69
CA THR A 29 -8.06 6.14 2.39
C THR A 29 -6.85 7.01 2.76
N GLY A 30 -5.75 6.40 3.19
CA GLY A 30 -4.49 7.05 3.55
C GLY A 30 -3.85 7.75 2.36
N ILE A 31 -3.66 7.05 1.24
CA ILE A 31 -3.15 7.62 -0.01
C ILE A 31 -4.02 8.81 -0.46
N ARG A 32 -5.35 8.70 -0.38
CA ARG A 32 -6.27 9.81 -0.74
C ARG A 32 -6.19 11.00 0.22
N THR A 33 -5.99 10.76 1.52
CA THR A 33 -6.00 11.81 2.56
C THR A 33 -4.66 12.54 2.64
N LEU A 34 -3.55 11.79 2.58
CA LEU A 34 -2.18 12.32 2.64
C LEU A 34 -1.73 12.88 1.28
N GLY A 35 -2.24 12.29 0.20
CA GLY A 35 -1.87 12.58 -1.19
C GLY A 35 -0.78 11.66 -1.73
N GLU A 36 -0.78 11.47 -3.04
CA GLU A 36 0.23 10.69 -3.78
C GLU A 36 1.44 11.57 -4.14
N PRO A 37 2.71 11.10 -4.17
CA PRO A 37 3.33 9.94 -3.53
C PRO A 37 3.08 9.72 -2.03
N ALA A 38 2.62 8.58 -1.51
CA ALA A 38 2.58 8.32 -0.05
C ALA A 38 3.54 7.19 0.37
N THR A 39 4.35 7.37 1.42
CA THR A 39 5.31 6.35 1.87
C THR A 39 4.67 5.26 2.75
N THR A 40 5.32 4.09 2.84
CA THR A 40 4.89 3.00 3.73
C THR A 40 4.74 3.47 5.18
N ASP A 41 5.71 4.22 5.71
CA ASP A 41 5.69 4.66 7.10
C ASP A 41 4.59 5.70 7.37
N GLU A 42 4.35 6.64 6.45
CA GLU A 42 3.19 7.55 6.53
C GLU A 42 1.85 6.79 6.56
N LEU A 43 1.72 5.72 5.77
CA LEU A 43 0.52 4.87 5.75
C LEU A 43 0.37 4.05 7.04
N VAL A 44 1.47 3.60 7.65
CA VAL A 44 1.47 2.90 8.95
C VAL A 44 1.09 3.85 10.08
N GLU A 45 1.64 5.07 10.12
CA GLU A 45 1.25 6.11 11.08
C GLU A 45 -0.24 6.46 10.94
N PHE A 46 -0.71 6.67 9.71
CA PHE A 46 -2.13 6.90 9.42
C PHE A 46 -3.03 5.73 9.85
N ALA A 47 -2.55 4.49 9.71
CA ALA A 47 -3.30 3.29 10.09
C ALA A 47 -3.32 3.04 11.60
N ARG A 48 -2.25 3.41 12.35
CA ARG A 48 -2.14 3.14 13.79
C ARG A 48 -3.29 3.72 14.59
N GLY A 49 -3.71 4.95 14.29
CA GLY A 49 -4.86 5.60 14.93
C GLY A 49 -6.23 5.00 14.56
N ARG A 50 -6.28 4.08 13.58
CA ARG A 50 -7.52 3.47 13.04
C ARG A 50 -7.63 1.97 13.34
N LEU A 51 -6.51 1.31 13.64
CA LEU A 51 -6.40 -0.10 14.01
C LEU A 51 -5.74 -0.26 15.38
N ALA A 52 -6.27 0.45 16.39
CA ALA A 52 -5.69 0.50 17.75
C ALA A 52 -5.53 -0.88 18.44
N THR A 53 -6.25 -1.91 17.99
CA THR A 53 -6.14 -3.29 18.51
C THR A 53 -5.12 -4.15 17.76
N MET A 54 -4.38 -3.61 16.79
CA MET A 54 -3.38 -4.34 16.00
C MET A 54 -1.97 -3.93 16.42
N GLU A 55 -1.11 -4.91 16.69
CA GLU A 55 0.28 -4.68 17.06
C GLU A 55 1.04 -3.94 15.94
N GLY A 56 1.85 -2.95 16.30
CA GLY A 56 2.49 -2.05 15.32
C GLY A 56 3.36 -2.74 14.28
N PHE A 57 4.10 -3.79 14.68
CA PHE A 57 4.92 -4.58 13.74
C PHE A 57 4.05 -5.39 12.77
N ARG A 58 2.94 -5.96 13.26
CA ARG A 58 1.99 -6.74 12.45
C ARG A 58 1.26 -5.83 11.46
N LEU A 59 0.87 -4.64 11.90
CA LEU A 59 0.31 -3.60 11.05
C LEU A 59 1.28 -3.18 9.94
N LYS A 60 2.54 -2.87 10.26
CA LYS A 60 3.55 -2.50 9.24
C LYS A 60 3.75 -3.61 8.21
N ALA A 61 3.96 -4.84 8.67
CA ALA A 61 4.12 -5.98 7.79
C ALA A 61 2.86 -6.26 6.94
N GLY A 62 1.65 -6.01 7.46
CA GLY A 62 0.40 -6.09 6.72
C GLY A 62 0.23 -5.01 5.65
N VAL A 63 0.63 -3.77 5.96
CA VAL A 63 0.65 -2.65 5.00
C VAL A 63 1.64 -2.94 3.86
N GLU A 64 2.87 -3.34 4.19
CA GLU A 64 3.89 -3.72 3.21
C GLU A 64 3.47 -4.90 2.34
N ALA A 65 2.89 -5.95 2.95
CA ALA A 65 2.42 -7.12 2.23
C ALA A 65 1.31 -6.76 1.24
N LEU A 66 0.31 -5.97 1.65
CA LEU A 66 -0.80 -5.58 0.77
C LEU A 66 -0.36 -4.61 -0.33
N LEU A 67 0.51 -3.63 -0.02
CA LEU A 67 1.04 -2.74 -1.05
C LEU A 67 1.76 -3.51 -2.16
N ARG A 68 2.50 -4.58 -1.81
CA ARG A 68 3.18 -5.47 -2.77
C ARG A 68 2.25 -6.47 -3.45
N GLU A 69 1.30 -7.06 -2.73
CA GLU A 69 0.30 -8.01 -3.25
C GLU A 69 -0.62 -7.35 -4.29
N TYR A 70 -0.84 -6.04 -4.16
CA TYR A 70 -1.72 -5.24 -5.02
C TYR A 70 -0.98 -4.23 -5.92
N ALA A 71 0.31 -4.49 -6.21
CA ALA A 71 1.14 -3.65 -7.08
C ALA A 71 1.13 -4.08 -8.55
N GLU A 72 1.33 -3.11 -9.45
CA GLU A 72 1.82 -3.36 -10.82
C GLU A 72 3.07 -4.29 -10.78
N PRO A 73 3.20 -5.28 -11.68
CA PRO A 73 2.51 -5.38 -12.98
C PRO A 73 1.34 -6.37 -13.07
N ALA A 74 0.92 -7.05 -11.99
CA ALA A 74 -0.05 -8.14 -12.06
C ALA A 74 -1.51 -7.67 -11.81
N PRO A 75 -2.54 -8.23 -12.49
CA PRO A 75 -3.93 -8.05 -12.08
C PRO A 75 -4.15 -8.64 -10.69
N ALA A 76 -4.47 -7.78 -9.72
CA ALA A 76 -4.54 -8.15 -8.31
C ALA A 76 -5.99 -8.25 -7.83
N ALA A 77 -6.52 -9.48 -7.75
CA ALA A 77 -7.88 -9.74 -7.31
C ALA A 77 -8.13 -9.17 -5.91
N PRO A 78 -9.15 -8.31 -5.69
CA PRO A 78 -10.40 -8.26 -6.47
C PRO A 78 -10.47 -7.19 -7.56
N PHE A 79 -9.40 -6.46 -7.86
CA PHE A 79 -9.43 -5.35 -8.83
C PHE A 79 -9.13 -5.83 -10.26
N ALA A 80 -9.74 -5.17 -11.27
CA ALA A 80 -9.44 -5.41 -12.69
C ALA A 80 -8.00 -5.01 -13.05
N HIS A 81 -7.47 -4.00 -12.34
CA HIS A 81 -6.11 -3.50 -12.47
C HIS A 81 -5.49 -3.41 -11.07
N PRO A 82 -4.17 -3.68 -10.89
CA PRO A 82 -3.53 -3.50 -9.61
C PRO A 82 -3.73 -2.06 -9.12
N PRO A 83 -4.27 -1.83 -7.91
CA PRO A 83 -4.59 -0.48 -7.46
C PRO A 83 -3.34 0.34 -7.18
N PHE A 84 -2.21 -0.28 -6.83
CA PHE A 84 -0.98 0.41 -6.44
C PHE A 84 0.13 0.30 -7.47
N ARG A 85 1.01 1.31 -7.46
CA ARG A 85 2.31 1.28 -8.11
C ARG A 85 3.36 1.88 -7.18
N ARG A 86 4.56 1.31 -7.24
CA ARG A 86 5.72 1.86 -6.53
C ARG A 86 6.34 2.99 -7.35
N VAL A 87 6.75 4.05 -6.67
CA VAL A 87 7.42 5.24 -7.22
C VAL A 87 8.51 5.72 -6.26
N LEU A 88 9.37 6.63 -6.72
CA LEU A 88 10.32 7.34 -5.86
C LEU A 88 9.78 8.74 -5.53
N PHE A 89 9.89 9.14 -4.26
CA PHE A 89 9.51 10.46 -3.78
C PHE A 89 10.58 10.95 -2.80
N GLY A 90 11.28 12.05 -3.11
CA GLY A 90 12.39 12.56 -2.28
C GLY A 90 13.49 11.51 -2.02
N GLY A 91 13.82 10.68 -3.02
CA GLY A 91 14.78 9.58 -2.88
C GLY A 91 14.28 8.34 -2.12
N THR A 92 13.06 8.36 -1.59
CA THR A 92 12.48 7.27 -0.78
C THR A 92 11.45 6.46 -1.58
N GLU A 93 11.29 5.17 -1.26
CA GLU A 93 10.21 4.32 -1.79
C GLU A 93 8.84 4.85 -1.32
N ALA A 94 7.97 5.13 -2.28
CA ALA A 94 6.61 5.60 -2.05
C ALA A 94 5.61 4.91 -2.97
N TRP A 95 4.33 5.09 -2.68
CA TRP A 95 3.21 4.41 -3.30
C TRP A 95 2.21 5.42 -3.85
N ALA A 96 1.79 5.16 -5.08
CA ALA A 96 0.72 5.87 -5.75
C ALA A 96 -0.32 4.85 -6.21
N PHE A 97 -1.52 5.31 -6.56
CA PHE A 97 -2.42 4.54 -7.38
C PHE A 97 -1.86 4.36 -8.80
N SER A 98 -2.14 3.20 -9.39
CA SER A 98 -1.95 2.96 -10.82
C SER A 98 -2.80 3.93 -11.65
N LYS A 99 -2.44 4.15 -12.91
CA LYS A 99 -3.23 5.03 -13.79
C LYS A 99 -4.67 4.52 -13.99
N PRO A 100 -4.92 3.22 -14.26
CA PRO A 100 -6.28 2.71 -14.43
C PRO A 100 -7.11 2.86 -13.16
N PHE A 101 -6.57 2.49 -11.99
CA PHE A 101 -7.31 2.59 -10.73
C PHE A 101 -7.61 4.05 -10.34
N ARG A 102 -6.70 5.00 -10.61
CA ARG A 102 -7.00 6.43 -10.42
C ARG A 102 -8.15 6.91 -11.33
N MET A 103 -8.27 6.37 -12.55
CA MET A 103 -9.38 6.68 -13.45
C MET A 103 -10.70 6.08 -12.96
N GLU A 104 -10.69 4.86 -12.42
CA GLU A 104 -11.87 4.23 -11.78
C GLU A 104 -12.32 5.01 -10.54
N LEU A 105 -11.38 5.43 -9.68
CA LEU A 105 -11.66 6.30 -8.53
C LEU A 105 -12.31 7.61 -8.97
N ALA A 106 -11.74 8.31 -9.95
CA ALA A 106 -12.32 9.54 -10.48
C ALA A 106 -13.72 9.33 -11.08
N ALA A 107 -13.93 8.24 -11.83
CA ALA A 107 -15.25 7.87 -12.38
C ALA A 107 -16.29 7.57 -11.27
N SER A 108 -15.85 7.10 -10.09
CA SER A 108 -16.69 6.92 -8.90
C SER A 108 -16.91 8.20 -8.07
N GLY A 109 -16.43 9.36 -8.53
CA GLY A 109 -16.50 10.64 -7.79
C GLY A 109 -15.49 10.76 -6.64
N LEU A 110 -14.45 9.93 -6.64
CA LEU A 110 -13.41 9.92 -5.61
C LEU A 110 -12.13 10.57 -6.12
N ASP A 111 -12.01 11.88 -5.94
CA ASP A 111 -10.78 12.60 -6.24
C ASP A 111 -9.59 12.09 -5.41
N VAL A 112 -8.41 12.25 -6.00
CA VAL A 112 -7.11 11.93 -5.41
C VAL A 112 -6.21 13.15 -5.48
N ARG A 113 -5.74 13.62 -4.32
CA ARG A 113 -4.81 14.75 -4.22
C ARG A 113 -3.41 14.31 -4.63
N LEU A 114 -2.82 15.00 -5.61
CA LEU A 114 -1.39 14.90 -5.90
C LEU A 114 -0.62 15.82 -4.95
N ARG A 115 0.49 15.32 -4.39
CA ARG A 115 1.50 16.11 -3.68
C ARG A 115 2.40 16.79 -4.72
N PRO A 116 2.87 18.03 -4.46
CA PRO A 116 3.94 18.61 -5.27
C PRO A 116 5.16 17.68 -5.21
N ILE A 117 5.78 17.43 -6.36
CA ILE A 117 6.98 16.60 -6.46
C ILE A 117 8.12 17.37 -5.79
N GLY A 118 8.52 16.96 -4.58
CA GLY A 118 9.67 17.53 -3.88
C GLY A 118 10.96 17.15 -4.61
N GLY A 119 11.44 18.04 -5.47
CA GLY A 119 12.61 17.79 -6.33
C GLY A 119 12.80 18.77 -7.48
N ALA A 120 12.63 20.07 -7.25
CA ALA A 120 13.03 21.15 -8.17
C ALA A 120 13.43 22.43 -7.39
N HIS A 121 14.27 22.24 -6.37
CA HIS A 121 15.08 23.30 -5.79
C HIS A 121 16.47 22.72 -5.50
N ASP A 122 17.48 23.58 -5.66
CA ASP A 122 18.89 23.35 -5.35
C ASP A 122 19.69 22.43 -6.29
N ALA A 123 19.91 22.93 -7.52
CA ALA A 123 21.19 22.83 -8.25
C ALA A 123 21.31 24.00 -9.24
#